data_AF-A0A2K5D0B1-F1
#
_entry.id   AF-A0A2K5D0B1-F1
#
_cell.length_a   1.000
_cell.length_b   1.000
_cell.length_c   1.000
_cell.angle_alpha   90.00
_cell.angle_beta   90.00
_cell.angle_gamma   90.00
#
_symmetry.space_group_name_H-M   'P 1'
#
loop_
_entity.id
_entity.type
_entity.pdbx_description
1 polymer ?
#
loop_
_entity_poly.entity_id
_entity_poly.type
_entity_poly.pdbx_seq_one_letter_code
_entity_poly.pdbx_strand_id
1 'polypeptide(L)'
;MAARSGGRRRADPGRGREAQDDGPTSSVSMDLRFGFERLKETGWLINMHPAVDYYFIQDDGSRFKVALPYKPYFYIATRKGCEREVSSFLSKKFQGKIAKVETVPKEDLDLPNHLVGLKRNYIKLSFHTVEDLVKVRKEIFPAVKKNREQDHASDMYTAMLSR
;
A
#
# COMPACT_ATOMS: atom_id res chain seq x y z
N MET A 1 -69.60 -4.35 6.36
CA MET A 1 -69.29 -5.80 6.27
C MET A 1 -68.73 -6.04 4.88
N ALA A 2 -67.61 -6.72 4.56
CA ALA A 2 -66.60 -7.52 5.25
C ALA A 2 -65.32 -7.43 4.35
N ALA A 3 -64.14 -7.11 4.89
CA ALA A 3 -63.02 -8.00 5.25
C ALA A 3 -62.35 -8.82 4.12
N ARG A 4 -61.02 -8.62 4.00
CA ARG A 4 -59.93 -9.47 3.45
C ARG A 4 -59.82 -9.59 1.92
N SER A 5 -58.66 -9.31 1.32
CA SER A 5 -57.49 -10.20 1.36
C SER A 5 -56.19 -9.45 1.09
N GLY A 6 -55.22 -9.61 2.01
CA GLY A 6 -53.85 -9.12 1.86
C GLY A 6 -52.96 -10.14 1.17
N GLY A 7 -52.37 -9.75 0.04
CA GLY A 7 -51.31 -10.49 -0.63
C GLY A 7 -49.94 -10.08 -0.09
N ARG A 8 -49.42 -10.77 0.93
CA ARG A 8 -48.02 -10.70 1.34
C ARG A 8 -47.16 -11.37 0.26
N ARG A 9 -46.50 -10.58 -0.60
CA ARG A 9 -45.36 -11.08 -1.39
C ARG A 9 -44.17 -11.26 -0.44
N ARG A 10 -43.85 -12.51 -0.14
CA ARG A 10 -42.57 -12.88 0.52
C ARG A 10 -41.45 -12.59 -0.48
N ALA A 11 -40.56 -11.65 -0.15
CA ALA A 11 -39.26 -11.55 -0.78
C ALA A 11 -38.34 -12.56 -0.09
N ASP A 12 -37.83 -13.52 -0.86
CA ASP A 12 -36.83 -14.48 -0.40
C ASP A 12 -35.45 -13.79 -0.40
N PRO A 13 -34.72 -13.73 0.74
CA PRO A 13 -33.39 -13.18 0.78
C PRO A 13 -32.36 -14.30 0.73
N GLY A 14 -31.45 -14.24 -0.25
CA GLY A 14 -30.15 -14.89 -0.13
C GLY A 14 -29.87 -16.00 -1.12
N ARG A 15 -29.60 -15.62 -2.38
CA ARG A 15 -28.52 -16.28 -3.11
C ARG A 15 -27.23 -15.60 -2.68
N GLY A 16 -26.53 -16.24 -1.73
CA GLY A 16 -25.14 -15.91 -1.46
C GLY A 16 -24.39 -15.90 -2.79
N ARG A 17 -23.62 -14.84 -3.03
CA ARG A 17 -22.63 -14.84 -4.09
C ARG A 17 -21.63 -15.93 -3.71
N GLU A 18 -21.77 -17.10 -4.30
CA GLU A 18 -20.71 -18.11 -4.31
C GLU A 18 -19.47 -17.39 -4.79
N ALA A 19 -18.45 -17.35 -3.93
CA ALA A 19 -17.14 -16.84 -4.29
C ALA A 19 -16.69 -17.70 -5.48
N GLN A 20 -16.56 -17.05 -6.63
CA GLN A 20 -16.04 -17.66 -7.83
C GLN A 20 -14.59 -18.05 -7.51
N ASP A 21 -14.35 -19.35 -7.33
CA ASP A 21 -13.01 -19.91 -7.13
C ASP A 21 -12.28 -19.79 -8.47
N ASP A 22 -11.64 -18.65 -8.67
CA ASP A 22 -10.80 -18.40 -9.84
C ASP A 22 -9.62 -19.38 -9.76
N GLY A 23 -9.61 -20.36 -10.65
CA GLY A 23 -8.57 -21.38 -10.73
C GLY A 23 -7.14 -20.80 -10.79
N PRO A 24 -6.11 -21.64 -10.58
CA PRO A 24 -4.73 -21.16 -10.45
C PRO A 24 -4.33 -20.31 -11.66
N THR A 25 -3.78 -19.13 -11.38
CA THR A 25 -3.29 -18.21 -12.41
C THR A 25 -2.26 -18.90 -13.32
N SER A 26 -2.15 -18.44 -14.57
CA SER A 26 -1.27 -19.05 -15.57
C SER A 26 0.17 -19.21 -15.08
N SER A 27 0.69 -18.25 -14.30
CA SER A 27 2.00 -18.32 -13.65
C SER A 27 2.12 -19.48 -12.66
N VAL A 28 1.12 -19.70 -11.80
CA VAL A 28 1.13 -20.80 -10.83
C VAL A 28 1.15 -22.15 -11.54
N SER A 29 0.37 -22.31 -12.61
CA SER A 29 0.39 -23.55 -13.40
C SER A 29 1.71 -23.80 -14.13
N MET A 30 2.40 -22.73 -14.56
CA MET A 30 3.73 -22.84 -15.16
C MET A 30 4.77 -23.22 -14.10
N ASP A 31 4.77 -22.56 -12.94
CA ASP A 31 5.70 -22.84 -11.85
C ASP A 31 5.63 -24.30 -11.40
N LEU A 32 4.42 -24.87 -11.29
CA LEU A 32 4.24 -26.28 -10.96
C LEU A 32 4.82 -27.21 -12.02
N ARG A 33 4.65 -26.90 -13.32
CA ARG A 33 5.27 -27.69 -14.41
C ARG A 33 6.80 -27.66 -14.38
N PHE A 34 7.38 -26.56 -13.89
CA PHE A 34 8.83 -26.42 -13.73
C PHE A 34 9.35 -26.96 -12.39
N GLY A 35 8.48 -27.59 -11.58
CA GLY A 35 8.84 -28.22 -10.31
C GLY A 35 8.98 -27.26 -9.14
N PHE A 36 8.44 -26.04 -9.22
CA PHE A 36 8.46 -25.08 -8.12
C PHE A 36 7.23 -25.24 -7.22
N GLU A 37 7.35 -26.13 -6.25
CA GLU A 37 6.35 -26.31 -5.19
C GLU A 37 6.54 -25.28 -4.07
N ARG A 38 5.49 -25.03 -3.27
CA ARG A 38 5.59 -24.15 -2.11
C ARG A 38 6.12 -24.94 -0.91
N LEU A 39 7.42 -24.82 -0.63
CA LEU A 39 8.05 -25.39 0.56
C LEU A 39 8.71 -24.30 1.43
N LYS A 40 8.87 -24.61 2.72
CA LYS A 40 9.67 -23.82 3.67
C LYS A 40 10.90 -24.62 4.08
N GLU A 41 11.89 -24.62 3.20
CA GLU A 41 13.19 -25.28 3.45
C GLU A 41 14.35 -24.32 3.14
N THR A 42 15.57 -24.75 3.43
CA THR A 42 16.80 -24.03 3.08
C THR A 42 17.17 -24.30 1.63
N GLY A 43 17.49 -23.26 0.88
CA GLY A 43 17.96 -23.37 -0.50
C GLY A 43 18.66 -22.11 -0.98
N TRP A 44 19.28 -22.20 -2.14
CA TRP A 44 19.99 -21.12 -2.82
C TRP A 44 19.00 -20.31 -3.67
N LEU A 45 18.90 -19.00 -3.42
CA LEU A 45 18.02 -18.11 -4.18
C LEU A 45 18.55 -17.96 -5.61
N ILE A 46 17.74 -18.35 -6.60
CA ILE A 46 18.12 -18.29 -8.02
C ILE A 46 17.37 -17.22 -8.81
N ASN A 47 16.16 -16.82 -8.38
CA ASN A 47 15.39 -15.77 -9.06
C ASN A 47 14.33 -15.13 -8.15
N MET A 48 13.85 -13.94 -8.53
CA MET A 48 12.77 -13.21 -7.87
C MET A 48 11.84 -12.55 -8.90
N HIS A 49 10.53 -12.68 -8.70
CA HIS A 49 9.52 -11.98 -9.51
C HIS A 49 8.76 -10.89 -8.71
N PRO A 50 8.28 -9.82 -9.38
CA PRO A 50 7.42 -8.81 -8.76
C PRO A 50 6.16 -9.45 -8.15
N ALA A 51 5.72 -8.95 -6.99
CA ALA A 51 4.77 -9.62 -6.07
C ALA A 51 5.37 -10.72 -5.17
N VAL A 52 6.70 -10.83 -5.19
CA VAL A 52 7.53 -11.45 -4.15
C VAL A 52 7.42 -12.98 -4.13
N ASP A 53 7.48 -13.57 -5.32
CA ASP A 53 7.82 -14.99 -5.49
C ASP A 53 9.34 -15.13 -5.56
N TYR A 54 9.91 -15.83 -4.58
CA TYR A 54 11.33 -16.20 -4.52
C TYR A 54 11.49 -17.64 -4.96
N TYR A 55 12.42 -17.90 -5.87
CA TYR A 55 12.66 -19.22 -6.44
C TYR A 55 14.01 -19.75 -5.94
N PHE A 56 14.02 -20.99 -5.44
CA PHE A 56 15.18 -21.61 -4.83
C PHE A 56 15.55 -22.94 -5.48
N ILE A 57 16.82 -23.32 -5.37
CA ILE A 57 17.33 -24.66 -5.64
C ILE A 57 18.03 -25.22 -4.40
N GLN A 58 17.90 -26.51 -4.14
CA GLN A 58 18.52 -27.21 -3.02
C GLN A 58 19.73 -28.02 -3.49
N ASP A 59 20.54 -28.52 -2.54
CA ASP A 59 21.76 -29.28 -2.84
C ASP A 59 21.46 -30.63 -3.51
N ASP A 60 20.26 -31.18 -3.32
CA ASP A 60 19.76 -32.38 -3.99
C ASP A 60 19.21 -32.11 -5.41
N GLY A 61 19.26 -30.86 -5.86
CA GLY A 61 18.76 -30.40 -7.16
C GLY A 61 17.25 -30.13 -7.21
N SER A 62 16.53 -30.33 -6.10
CA SER A 62 15.11 -29.99 -6.01
C SER A 62 14.89 -28.48 -5.99
N ARG A 63 13.67 -28.05 -6.31
CA ARG A 63 13.30 -26.65 -6.49
C ARG A 63 12.05 -26.33 -5.72
N PHE A 64 11.99 -25.13 -5.15
CA PHE A 64 10.79 -24.66 -4.49
C PHE A 64 10.68 -23.15 -4.61
N LYS A 65 9.47 -22.63 -4.37
CA LYS A 65 9.22 -21.20 -4.31
C LYS A 65 8.56 -20.78 -3.00
N VAL A 66 8.87 -19.57 -2.57
CA VAL A 66 8.25 -18.94 -1.39
C VAL A 66 7.64 -17.62 -1.82
N ALA A 67 6.37 -17.42 -1.50
CA ALA A 67 5.74 -16.11 -1.62
C ALA A 67 5.80 -15.39 -0.27
N LEU A 68 6.44 -14.22 -0.23
CA LEU A 68 6.44 -13.38 0.97
C LEU A 68 5.46 -12.21 0.76
N PRO A 69 4.32 -12.18 1.46
CA PRO A 69 3.38 -11.08 1.33
C PRO A 69 4.05 -9.75 1.67
N TYR A 70 4.09 -8.84 0.71
CA TYR A 70 4.61 -7.49 0.89
C TYR A 70 3.50 -6.48 0.64
N LYS A 71 3.39 -5.49 1.52
CA LYS A 71 2.48 -4.34 1.34
C LYS A 71 3.28 -3.17 0.76
N PRO A 72 3.12 -2.82 -0.52
CA PRO A 72 3.77 -1.65 -1.10
C PRO A 72 3.46 -0.39 -0.27
N TYR A 73 4.43 0.51 -0.13
CA TYR A 73 4.24 1.73 0.66
C TYR A 73 5.04 2.91 0.12
N PHE A 74 4.64 4.12 0.52
CA PHE A 74 5.47 5.32 0.44
C PHE A 74 5.26 6.20 1.67
N TYR A 75 6.13 7.21 1.81
CA TYR A 75 6.11 8.15 2.92
C TYR A 75 5.70 9.55 2.47
N ILE A 76 4.99 10.26 3.33
CA ILE A 76 4.62 11.66 3.17
C ILE A 76 5.24 12.45 4.33
N ALA A 77 6.04 13.45 3.99
CA ALA A 77 6.47 14.46 4.93
C ALA A 77 5.33 15.44 5.18
N THR A 78 5.09 15.80 6.45
CA THR A 78 4.10 16.82 6.81
C THR A 78 4.77 18.00 7.47
N ARG A 79 4.04 19.12 7.55
CA ARG A 79 4.42 20.23 8.45
C ARG A 79 4.28 19.76 9.89
N LYS A 80 5.16 20.24 10.77
CA LYS A 80 5.18 19.85 12.19
C LYS A 80 3.80 20.10 12.82
N GLY A 81 3.25 19.10 13.50
CA GLY A 81 1.97 19.19 14.19
C GLY A 81 0.74 18.86 13.33
N CYS A 82 0.90 18.72 12.01
CA CYS A 82 -0.20 18.39 11.10
C CYS A 82 -0.35 16.88 10.84
N GLU A 83 0.46 16.02 11.48
CA GLU A 83 0.51 14.58 11.21
C GLU A 83 -0.87 13.94 11.36
N ARG A 84 -1.56 14.24 12.47
CA ARG A 84 -2.86 13.65 12.79
C ARG A 84 -3.94 14.05 11.79
N GLU A 85 -4.02 15.32 11.44
CA GLU A 85 -5.00 15.86 10.49
C GLU A 85 -4.79 15.27 9.10
N VAL A 86 -3.53 15.23 8.64
CA VAL A 86 -3.18 14.67 7.34
C VAL A 86 -3.47 13.16 7.31
N SER A 87 -3.14 12.42 8.36
CA SER A 87 -3.48 10.99 8.46
C SER A 87 -4.99 10.75 8.39
N SER A 88 -5.80 11.53 9.12
CA SER A 88 -7.27 11.42 9.07
C SER A 88 -7.82 11.78 7.69
N PHE A 89 -7.32 12.85 7.07
CA PHE A 89 -7.73 13.25 5.72
C PHE A 89 -7.43 12.17 4.68
N LEU A 90 -6.20 11.63 4.67
CA LEU A 90 -5.78 10.60 3.72
C LEU A 90 -6.58 9.31 3.90
N SER A 91 -6.79 8.89 5.16
CA SER A 91 -7.58 7.69 5.47
C SER A 91 -9.01 7.80 4.96
N LYS A 92 -9.63 8.98 5.12
CA LYS A 92 -11.00 9.24 4.65
C LYS A 92 -11.08 9.38 3.12
N LYS A 93 -10.14 10.10 2.51
CA LYS A 93 -10.13 10.36 1.05
C LYS A 93 -9.87 9.11 0.23
N PHE A 94 -8.98 8.23 0.69
CA PHE A 94 -8.54 7.04 -0.02
C PHE A 94 -8.99 5.74 0.65
N GLN A 95 -10.16 5.79 1.29
CA GLN A 95 -10.78 4.63 1.93
C GLN A 95 -10.90 3.48 0.93
N GLY A 96 -10.53 2.27 1.34
CA GLY A 96 -10.53 1.08 0.50
C GLY A 96 -9.28 0.89 -0.36
N LYS A 97 -8.53 1.95 -0.68
CA LYS A 97 -7.23 1.85 -1.39
C LYS A 97 -6.06 1.66 -0.43
N ILE A 98 -6.07 2.38 0.68
CA ILE A 98 -5.01 2.32 1.70
C ILE A 98 -5.27 1.14 2.64
N ALA A 99 -4.26 0.28 2.82
CA ALA A 99 -4.27 -0.86 3.73
C ALA A 99 -3.92 -0.46 5.17
N LYS A 100 -2.99 0.48 5.36
CA LYS A 100 -2.56 0.96 6.68
C LYS A 100 -1.99 2.37 6.58
N VAL A 101 -2.27 3.19 7.59
CA VAL A 101 -1.66 4.50 7.81
C VAL A 101 -0.92 4.46 9.14
N GLU A 102 0.36 4.82 9.15
CA GLU A 102 1.18 4.84 10.36
C GLU A 102 2.14 6.03 10.37
N THR A 103 2.33 6.65 11.53
CA THR A 103 3.34 7.70 11.72
C THR A 103 4.65 7.04 12.16
N VAL A 104 5.72 7.29 11.41
CA VAL A 104 7.02 6.64 11.60
C VAL A 104 8.11 7.71 11.70
N PRO A 105 8.92 7.72 12.77
CA PRO A 105 10.10 8.57 12.85
C PRO A 105 11.18 8.05 11.89
N LYS A 106 11.67 8.91 11.00
CA LYS A 106 12.76 8.60 10.06
C LYS A 106 13.81 9.70 10.05
N GLU A 107 15.03 9.30 9.74
CA GLU A 107 16.12 10.23 9.45
C GLU A 107 15.88 10.87 8.09
N ASP A 108 15.95 12.19 8.07
CA ASP A 108 15.78 13.01 6.87
C ASP A 108 17.15 13.57 6.51
N LEU A 109 17.83 12.94 5.54
CA LEU A 109 19.19 13.31 5.12
C LEU A 109 19.24 14.69 4.45
N ASP A 110 18.09 15.21 4.02
CA ASP A 110 17.98 16.54 3.41
C ASP A 110 17.92 17.66 4.46
N LEU A 111 17.73 17.34 5.76
CA LEU A 111 17.69 18.35 6.81
C LEU A 111 19.10 18.83 7.21
N PRO A 112 19.25 20.14 7.51
CA PRO A 112 20.42 20.62 8.23
C PRO A 112 20.53 19.86 9.56
N ASN A 113 21.74 19.40 9.89
CA ASN A 113 22.01 18.62 11.10
C ASN A 113 21.47 17.17 11.09
N HIS A 114 21.28 16.53 9.94
CA HIS A 114 20.89 15.10 9.92
C HIS A 114 21.91 14.17 10.61
N LEU A 115 23.18 14.57 10.72
CA LEU A 115 24.24 13.80 11.38
C LEU A 115 24.11 13.71 12.91
N VAL A 116 23.29 14.55 13.54
CA VAL A 116 23.01 14.44 15.00
C VAL A 116 21.86 13.48 15.31
N GLY A 117 21.38 12.71 14.32
CA GLY A 117 20.36 11.67 14.52
C GLY A 117 18.94 12.22 14.74
N LEU A 118 18.69 13.46 14.35
CA LEU A 118 17.36 14.06 14.42
C LEU A 118 16.40 13.32 13.48
N LYS A 119 15.28 12.83 14.04
CA LYS A 119 14.25 12.13 13.28
C LYS A 119 13.06 13.05 13.03
N ARG A 120 12.55 13.02 11.81
CA ARG A 120 11.30 13.65 11.41
C ARG A 120 10.20 12.61 11.38
N ASN A 121 8.99 13.01 11.78
CA ASN A 121 7.82 12.15 11.63
C ASN A 121 7.34 12.16 10.18
N TYR A 122 7.20 10.96 9.60
CA TYR A 122 6.60 10.73 8.29
C TYR A 122 5.32 9.93 8.45
N ILE A 123 4.36 10.16 7.55
CA ILE A 123 3.19 9.31 7.42
C ILE A 123 3.51 8.25 6.37
N LYS A 124 3.57 6.99 6.78
CA LYS A 124 3.68 5.83 5.89
C LYS A 124 2.29 5.36 5.49
N LEU A 125 2.06 5.29 4.19
CA LEU A 125 0.85 4.73 3.59
C LEU A 125 1.21 3.38 2.99
N SER A 126 0.59 2.31 3.48
CA SER A 126 0.73 0.96 2.93
C SER A 126 -0.51 0.58 2.12
N PHE A 127 -0.31 -0.17 1.04
CA PHE A 127 -1.33 -0.54 0.06
C PHE A 127 -1.43 -2.06 -0.09
N HIS A 128 -2.55 -2.54 -0.62
CA HIS A 128 -2.72 -3.96 -0.96
C HIS A 128 -2.06 -4.29 -2.30
N THR A 129 -2.03 -3.33 -3.23
CA THR A 129 -1.46 -3.51 -4.58
C THR A 129 -0.54 -2.34 -4.95
N VAL A 130 0.36 -2.58 -5.90
CA VAL A 130 1.19 -1.51 -6.49
C VAL A 130 0.33 -0.54 -7.30
N GLU A 131 -0.77 -1.02 -7.90
CA GLU A 131 -1.69 -0.21 -8.68
C GLU A 131 -2.35 0.88 -7.82
N ASP A 132 -2.87 0.51 -6.63
CA ASP A 132 -3.46 1.47 -5.69
C ASP A 132 -2.43 2.50 -5.23
N LEU A 133 -1.20 2.05 -4.95
CA LEU A 133 -0.09 2.92 -4.59
C LEU A 133 0.15 3.97 -5.68
N VAL A 134 0.27 3.54 -6.94
CA VAL A 134 0.54 4.44 -8.07
C VAL A 134 -0.62 5.41 -8.29
N LYS A 135 -1.88 4.95 -8.21
CA LYS A 135 -3.06 5.81 -8.33
C LYS A 135 -3.08 6.89 -7.25
N VAL A 136 -2.93 6.50 -5.99
CA VAL A 136 -2.94 7.43 -4.85
C VAL A 136 -1.76 8.41 -4.92
N ARG A 137 -0.57 7.93 -5.30
CA ARG A 137 0.60 8.80 -5.52
C ARG A 137 0.31 9.85 -6.59
N LYS A 138 -0.26 9.47 -7.74
CA LYS A 138 -0.62 10.40 -8.83
C LYS A 138 -1.62 11.46 -8.38
N GLU A 139 -2.60 11.09 -7.54
CA GLU A 139 -3.60 12.04 -7.01
C GLU A 139 -3.01 13.02 -5.98
N ILE A 140 -2.03 12.60 -5.18
CA ILE A 140 -1.39 13.43 -4.14
C ILE A 140 -0.32 14.36 -4.73
N PHE A 141 0.41 13.90 -5.75
CA PHE A 141 1.59 14.60 -6.27
C PHE A 141 1.36 16.07 -6.69
N PRO A 142 0.24 16.45 -7.34
CA PRO A 142 -0.01 17.85 -7.70
C PRO A 142 -0.13 18.77 -6.49
N ALA A 143 -0.80 18.33 -5.42
CA ALA A 143 -0.93 19.10 -4.18
C ALA A 143 0.44 19.27 -3.51
N VAL A 144 1.27 18.22 -3.49
CA VAL A 144 2.64 18.28 -2.97
C VAL A 144 3.49 19.27 -3.77
N LYS A 145 3.40 19.25 -5.11
CA LYS A 145 4.14 20.16 -5.98
C LYS A 145 3.76 21.63 -5.70
N LYS A 146 2.46 21.92 -5.65
CA LYS A 146 1.95 23.27 -5.33
C LYS A 146 2.41 23.75 -3.95
N ASN A 147 2.34 22.88 -2.94
CA ASN A 147 2.76 23.23 -1.58
C ASN A 147 4.27 23.52 -1.52
N ARG A 148 5.09 22.74 -2.24
CA ARG A 148 6.53 22.98 -2.31
C ARG A 148 6.86 24.32 -2.97
N GLU A 149 6.19 24.66 -4.07
CA GLU A 149 6.36 25.97 -4.73
C GLU A 149 5.96 27.14 -3.83
N GLN A 150 4.87 27.00 -3.06
CA GLN A 150 4.44 28.00 -2.09
C GLN A 150 5.41 28.16 -0.91
N ASP A 151 5.92 27.04 -0.37
CA ASP A 151 6.90 27.08 0.72
C ASP A 151 8.18 27.82 0.27
N HIS A 152 8.67 27.52 -0.93
CA HIS A 152 9.83 28.24 -1.50
C HIS A 152 9.58 29.74 -1.68
N ALA A 153 8.40 30.13 -2.17
CA ALA A 153 8.07 31.55 -2.33
C ALA A 153 7.96 32.27 -0.97
N SER A 154 7.37 31.62 0.04
CA SER A 154 7.25 32.14 1.39
C SER A 154 8.62 32.31 2.07
N ASP A 155 9.51 31.34 1.90
CA ASP A 155 10.87 31.40 2.43
C ASP A 155 11.65 32.57 1.82
N MET A 156 11.55 32.78 0.50
CA MET A 156 12.20 33.91 -0.18
C MET A 156 11.68 35.26 0.32
N TYR A 157 10.37 35.41 0.46
CA TYR A 157 9.76 36.66 0.93
C TYR A 157 10.18 36.97 2.38
N THR A 158 10.16 35.95 3.25
CA THR A 158 10.58 36.09 4.66
C THR A 158 12.05 36.48 4.75
N ALA A 159 12.92 35.88 3.92
CA ALA A 159 14.34 36.21 3.88
C ALA A 159 14.62 37.64 3.37
N MET A 160 13.78 38.19 2.51
CA MET A 160 13.88 39.59 2.07
C MET A 160 13.42 40.58 3.15
N LEU A 161 12.44 40.21 3.98
CA LEU A 161 11.94 41.03 5.08
C LEU A 161 12.79 40.96 6.35
N SER A 162 13.59 39.91 6.51
CA SER A 162 14.50 39.74 7.65
C SER A 162 15.89 40.35 7.42
N ARG A 163 16.05 41.21 6.41
CA ARG A 163 17.27 41.98 6.14
C ARG A 163 17.16 43.41 6.66
#